data_AF-A0A661TGE7-F1
#
_entry.id   AF-A0A661TGE7-F1
#
_cell.length_a   1.000
_cell.length_b   1.000
_cell.length_c   1.000
_cell.angle_alpha   90.00
_cell.angle_beta   90.00
_cell.angle_gamma   90.00
#
_symmetry.space_group_name_H-M   'P 1'
#
loop_
_entity.id
_entity.type
_entity.pdbx_description
1 polymer ?
#
loop_
_entity_poly.entity_id
_entity_poly.type
_entity_poly.pdbx_seq_one_letter_code
_entity_poly.pdbx_strand_id
1 'polypeptide(L)'
;MEHPYLFFVKLFELLGIGHFAHAYPHVIYSWVVMIILIVLGSVATRSISMIPAGAQNFFEIFISGMEEFMVDVIGEEGRWVFPIIGTVFIYVAECNLIGLIPGFLPPSANLNT
;
A
#
# COMPACT_ATOMS: atom_id res chain seq x y z
N MET A 1 16.43 2.10 25.92
CA MET A 1 15.24 1.32 25.51
C MET A 1 15.65 0.61 24.24
N GLU A 2 15.70 -0.71 24.23
CA GLU A 2 16.09 -1.47 23.05
C GLU A 2 15.15 -1.08 21.90
N HIS A 3 15.69 -0.40 20.88
CA HIS A 3 14.90 -0.05 19.71
C HIS A 3 14.41 -1.37 19.09
N PRO A 4 13.10 -1.57 18.89
CA PRO A 4 12.62 -2.75 18.18
C PRO A 4 13.37 -2.89 16.86
N TYR A 5 13.75 -4.12 16.50
CA TYR A 5 14.51 -4.37 15.28
C TYR A 5 13.65 -4.03 14.06
N LEU A 6 13.79 -2.80 13.58
CA LEU A 6 13.11 -2.31 12.38
C LEU A 6 13.97 -2.61 11.17
N PHE A 7 13.52 -3.58 10.37
CA PHE A 7 14.29 -4.13 9.25
C PHE A 7 14.81 -3.05 8.30
N PHE A 8 13.93 -2.18 7.80
CA PHE A 8 14.34 -1.14 6.83
C PHE A 8 15.15 -0.01 7.45
N VAL A 9 14.93 0.31 8.73
CA VAL A 9 15.76 1.30 9.43
C VAL A 9 17.18 0.78 9.56
N LYS A 10 17.36 -0.49 9.90
CA LYS A 10 18.68 -1.13 9.96
C LYS A 10 19.33 -1.26 8.60
N LEU A 11 18.57 -1.58 7.55
CA LEU A 11 19.08 -1.56 6.18
C LEU A 11 19.62 -0.17 5.80
N PHE A 12 18.89 0.90 6.11
CA PHE A 12 19.28 2.27 5.80
C PHE A 12 20.45 2.76 6.69
N GLU A 13 20.55 2.27 7.92
CA GLU A 13 21.72 2.48 8.79
C GLU A 13 22.99 1.90 8.16
N LEU A 14 22.94 0.69 7.60
CA LEU A 14 24.06 0.08 6.88
C LEU A 14 24.47 0.85 5.61
N LEU A 15 23.53 1.55 4.99
CA LEU A 15 23.78 2.40 3.82
C LEU A 15 24.31 3.79 4.19
N GLY A 16 24.55 4.08 5.48
CA GLY A 16 25.13 5.35 5.95
C GLY A 16 24.11 6.47 6.19
N ILE A 17 22.81 6.22 6.02
CA ILE A 17 21.72 7.19 6.21
C ILE A 17 20.87 6.89 7.46
N GLY A 18 21.47 6.23 8.45
CA GLY A 18 20.80 5.80 9.69
C GLY A 18 20.15 6.93 10.47
N HIS A 19 20.77 8.12 10.53
CA HIS A 19 20.20 9.26 11.26
C HIS A 19 18.80 9.63 10.76
N PHE A 20 18.63 9.72 9.43
CA PHE A 20 17.32 9.99 8.82
C PHE A 20 16.34 8.84 9.05
N ALA A 21 16.79 7.60 8.89
CA ALA A 21 15.94 6.43 9.04
C ALA A 21 15.40 6.24 10.48
N HIS A 22 16.22 6.57 11.49
CA HIS A 22 15.80 6.56 12.89
C HIS A 22 14.87 7.73 13.24
N ALA A 23 15.06 8.90 12.62
CA ALA A 23 14.21 10.08 12.83
C ALA A 23 12.83 9.95 12.15
N TYR A 24 12.78 9.34 10.96
CA TYR A 24 11.58 9.25 10.12
C TYR A 24 11.29 7.82 9.64
N PRO A 25 11.14 6.84 10.55
CA PRO A 25 10.92 5.45 10.16
C PRO A 25 9.61 5.29 9.37
N HIS A 26 8.53 5.99 9.76
CA HIS A 26 7.25 5.97 9.06
C HIS A 26 7.35 6.41 7.59
N VAL A 27 8.23 7.36 7.26
CA VAL A 27 8.49 7.79 5.87
C VAL A 27 9.15 6.68 5.08
N ILE A 28 10.16 6.01 5.65
CA ILE A 28 10.84 4.87 5.02
C ILE A 28 9.85 3.74 4.73
N TYR A 29 9.04 3.36 5.71
CA TYR A 29 8.03 2.31 5.53
C TYR A 29 6.93 2.72 4.55
N SER A 30 6.53 4.00 4.52
CA SER A 30 5.59 4.53 3.51
C SER A 30 6.15 4.41 2.10
N TRP A 31 7.43 4.75 1.90
CA TRP A 31 8.10 4.56 0.61
C TRP A 31 8.16 3.10 0.18
N VAL A 32 8.44 2.19 1.11
CA VAL A 32 8.42 0.74 0.84
C VAL A 32 7.03 0.31 0.39
N VAL A 33 5.97 0.70 1.10
CA VAL A 33 4.58 0.38 0.73
C VAL A 33 4.25 0.94 -0.66
N MET A 34 4.62 2.21 -0.95
CA MET A 34 4.40 2.79 -2.27
C MET A 34 5.13 2.02 -3.38
N ILE A 35 6.40 1.64 -3.16
CA ILE A 35 7.15 0.83 -4.13
C ILE A 35 6.47 -0.52 -4.36
N ILE A 36 6.05 -1.20 -3.30
CA ILE A 36 5.33 -2.48 -3.40
C ILE A 36 4.07 -2.31 -4.24
N LEU A 37 3.24 -1.31 -3.93
CA LEU A 37 2.00 -1.04 -4.66
C LEU A 37 2.23 -0.69 -6.14
N ILE A 38 3.21 0.15 -6.44
CA ILE A 38 3.56 0.52 -7.82
C ILE A 38 4.04 -0.70 -8.59
N VAL A 39 4.89 -1.53 -7.99
CA VAL A 39 5.41 -2.75 -8.63
C VAL A 39 4.29 -3.76 -8.85
N LEU A 40 3.48 -4.05 -7.82
CA LEU A 40 2.35 -4.97 -7.93
C LEU A 40 1.33 -4.50 -8.96
N GLY A 41 0.97 -3.21 -8.95
CA GLY A 41 0.06 -2.62 -9.92
C GLY A 41 0.63 -2.68 -11.36
N SER A 42 1.91 -2.37 -11.55
CA SER A 42 2.57 -2.48 -12.86
C SER A 42 2.63 -3.93 -13.35
N VAL A 43 2.93 -4.88 -12.48
CA VAL A 43 2.97 -6.30 -12.84
C VAL A 43 1.57 -6.83 -13.16
N ALA A 44 0.57 -6.49 -12.35
CA ALA A 44 -0.82 -6.90 -12.55
C ALA A 44 -1.40 -6.37 -13.87
N THR A 45 -0.99 -5.18 -14.31
CA THR A 45 -1.49 -4.55 -15.54
C THR A 45 -0.73 -4.92 -16.81
N ARG A 46 0.44 -5.59 -16.71
CA ARG A 46 1.28 -5.95 -17.88
C ARG A 46 0.69 -7.05 -18.76
N SER A 47 -0.18 -7.91 -18.24
CA SER A 47 -0.71 -9.08 -18.94
C SER A 47 -2.22 -9.18 -18.87
N ILE A 48 -2.93 -8.05 -19.05
CA ILE A 48 -4.39 -8.04 -19.10
C ILE A 48 -4.85 -8.70 -20.40
N SER A 49 -5.65 -9.77 -20.27
CA SER A 49 -6.29 -10.45 -21.40
C SER A 49 -7.77 -10.10 -21.49
N MET A 50 -8.31 -10.10 -22.71
CA MET A 50 -9.76 -9.89 -22.96
C MET A 50 -10.65 -10.94 -22.26
N ILE A 51 -10.17 -12.17 -22.17
CA ILE A 51 -10.81 -13.23 -21.38
C ILE A 51 -9.96 -13.35 -20.11
N PRO A 52 -10.46 -12.92 -18.94
CA PRO A 52 -9.67 -12.89 -17.72
C PRO A 52 -9.39 -14.32 -17.22
N ALA A 53 -8.19 -14.53 -16.69
CA ALA A 53 -7.75 -15.81 -16.14
C ALA A 53 -6.82 -15.63 -14.95
N GLY A 54 -6.81 -16.63 -14.06
CA GLY A 54 -5.89 -16.66 -12.91
C GLY A 54 -6.06 -15.46 -11.97
N ALA A 55 -4.97 -14.72 -11.73
CA ALA A 55 -4.95 -13.57 -10.83
C ALA A 55 -5.81 -12.39 -11.34
N GLN A 56 -5.98 -12.24 -12.66
CA GLN A 56 -6.82 -11.18 -13.22
C GLN A 56 -8.27 -11.28 -12.73
N ASN A 57 -8.83 -12.49 -12.63
CA ASN A 57 -10.18 -12.70 -12.09
C ASN A 57 -10.33 -12.16 -10.67
N PHE A 58 -9.33 -12.42 -9.81
CA PHE A 58 -9.37 -11.95 -8.43
C PHE A 58 -9.31 -10.43 -8.35
N PHE A 59 -8.37 -9.80 -9.06
CA PHE A 59 -8.20 -8.35 -9.05
C PHE A 59 -9.38 -7.63 -9.70
N GLU A 60 -9.95 -8.15 -10.79
CA GLU A 60 -11.14 -7.55 -11.41
C GLU A 60 -12.33 -7.58 -10.46
N ILE A 61 -12.63 -8.73 -9.85
CA ILE A 61 -13.74 -8.84 -8.88
C ILE A 61 -13.51 -7.92 -7.67
N PHE A 62 -12.27 -7.84 -7.18
CA PHE A 62 -11.93 -7.00 -6.04
C PHE A 62 -12.11 -5.52 -6.37
N ILE A 63 -11.54 -5.06 -7.48
CA ILE A 63 -11.61 -3.65 -7.90
C ILE A 63 -13.02 -3.25 -8.32
N SER A 64 -13.74 -4.10 -9.06
CA SER A 64 -15.13 -3.82 -9.44
C SER A 64 -16.03 -3.81 -8.22
N GLY A 65 -15.85 -4.72 -7.26
CA GLY A 65 -16.60 -4.74 -6.01
C GLY A 65 -16.36 -3.49 -5.16
N MET A 66 -15.11 -2.98 -5.12
CA MET A 66 -14.82 -1.69 -4.48
C MET A 66 -15.48 -0.51 -5.20
N GLU A 67 -15.49 -0.51 -6.53
CA GLU A 67 -16.12 0.53 -7.34
C GLU A 67 -17.63 0.55 -7.12
N GLU A 68 -18.28 -0.61 -7.23
CA GLU A 68 -19.71 -0.80 -6.99
C GLU A 68 -20.10 -0.36 -5.57
N PHE A 69 -19.34 -0.80 -4.55
CA PHE A 69 -19.57 -0.36 -3.17
C PHE A 69 -19.49 1.17 -3.03
N MET A 70 -18.52 1.81 -3.69
CA MET A 70 -18.39 3.26 -3.64
C MET A 70 -19.57 3.95 -4.34
N VAL A 71 -19.96 3.46 -5.51
CA VAL A 71 -21.12 3.96 -6.27
C VAL A 71 -22.41 3.79 -5.48
N ASP A 72 -22.59 2.69 -4.76
CA ASP A 72 -23.75 2.48 -3.87
C ASP A 72 -23.83 3.52 -2.74
N VAL A 73 -22.67 3.99 -2.25
CA VAL A 73 -22.59 4.97 -1.16
C VAL A 73 -22.73 6.42 -1.66
N ILE A 74 -22.06 6.77 -2.77
CA ILE A 74 -21.94 8.15 -3.26
C ILE A 74 -22.97 8.46 -4.38
N GLY A 75 -23.38 7.43 -5.13
CA GLY A 75 -24.13 7.55 -6.38
C GLY A 75 -23.24 7.53 -7.62
N GLU A 76 -23.83 7.21 -8.78
CA GLU A 76 -23.14 7.10 -10.07
C GLU A 76 -22.40 8.38 -10.49
N GLU A 77 -22.92 9.56 -10.13
CA GLU A 77 -22.27 10.85 -10.40
C GLU A 77 -20.89 10.98 -9.69
N GLY A 78 -20.65 10.18 -8.65
CA GLY A 78 -19.39 10.10 -7.92
C GLY A 78 -18.41 9.06 -8.46
N ARG A 79 -18.76 8.28 -9.49
CA ARG A 79 -17.96 7.16 -9.99
C ARG A 79 -16.54 7.57 -10.39
N TRP A 80 -16.37 8.76 -10.97
CA TRP A 80 -15.06 9.28 -11.38
C TRP A 80 -14.09 9.51 -10.21
N VAL A 81 -14.57 9.56 -8.97
CA VAL A 81 -13.76 9.72 -7.75
C VAL A 81 -13.12 8.39 -7.33
N PHE A 82 -13.60 7.26 -7.89
CA PHE A 82 -13.13 5.91 -7.55
C PHE A 82 -11.61 5.74 -7.56
N PRO A 83 -10.85 6.21 -8.56
CA PRO A 83 -9.40 6.02 -8.56
C PRO A 83 -8.72 6.61 -7.32
N ILE A 84 -9.23 7.72 -6.78
CA ILE A 84 -8.68 8.36 -5.59
C ILE A 84 -9.05 7.54 -4.35
N ILE A 85 -10.34 7.23 -4.17
CA ILE A 85 -10.81 6.50 -2.99
C ILE A 85 -10.23 5.09 -2.95
N GLY A 86 -10.20 4.39 -4.08
CA GLY A 86 -9.60 3.07 -4.21
C GLY A 86 -8.11 3.06 -3.90
N THR A 87 -7.36 4.06 -4.38
CA THR A 87 -5.93 4.20 -4.05
C THR A 87 -5.71 4.42 -2.56
N VAL A 88 -6.48 5.33 -1.94
CA VAL A 88 -6.38 5.59 -0.49
C VAL A 88 -6.73 4.33 0.30
N PHE A 89 -7.80 3.63 -0.07
CA PHE A 89 -8.20 2.39 0.58
C PHE A 89 -7.09 1.34 0.53
N ILE A 90 -6.56 1.05 -0.67
CA ILE A 90 -5.50 0.05 -0.87
C ILE A 90 -4.23 0.45 -0.11
N TYR A 91 -3.85 1.73 -0.17
CA TYR A 91 -2.67 2.24 0.54
C TYR A 91 -2.81 2.07 2.06
N VAL A 92 -3.94 2.49 2.63
CA VAL A 92 -4.20 2.37 4.07
C VAL A 92 -4.28 0.90 4.50
N ALA A 93 -4.92 0.05 3.69
CA ALA A 93 -5.00 -1.38 3.94
C ALA A 93 -3.60 -2.01 4.00
N GLU A 94 -2.74 -1.75 3.01
CA GLU A 94 -1.35 -2.24 3.01
C GLU A 94 -0.52 -1.67 4.17
N CYS A 95 -0.69 -0.38 4.50
CA CYS A 95 -0.02 0.22 5.65
C CYS A 95 -0.36 -0.50 6.95
N ASN A 96 -1.59 -0.98 7.11
CA ASN A 96 -2.00 -1.73 8.29
C ASN A 96 -1.53 -3.19 8.23
N LEU A 97 -1.62 -3.83 7.07
CA LEU A 97 -1.23 -5.23 6.88
C LEU A 97 0.28 -5.43 7.05
N ILE A 98 1.11 -4.49 6.59
CA ILE A 98 2.56 -4.59 6.72
C ILE A 98 3.03 -4.62 8.18
N GLY A 99 2.25 -4.03 9.10
CA GLY A 99 2.51 -4.08 10.54
C GLY A 99 2.36 -5.47 11.16
N LEU A 100 1.74 -6.43 10.46
CA LEU A 100 1.64 -7.82 10.90
C LEU A 100 2.96 -8.59 10.70
N ILE A 101 3.88 -8.07 9.87
CA ILE A 101 5.18 -8.68 9.63
C ILE A 101 6.11 -8.33 10.79
N PRO A 102 6.67 -9.31 11.53
CA PRO A 102 7.60 -9.03 12.61
C PRO A 102 8.80 -8.20 12.15
N GLY A 103 9.11 -7.12 12.90
CA GLY A 103 10.19 -6.20 12.57
C GLY A 103 9.82 -5.12 11.53
N PHE A 104 8.54 -5.00 11.18
CA PHE A 104 8.03 -3.93 10.34
C PHE A 104 7.22 -2.93 11.18
N LEU A 105 7.22 -1.67 10.73
CA LEU A 105 6.46 -0.59 11.34
C LEU A 105 5.36 -0.16 10.36
N PRO A 106 4.08 -0.23 10.75
CA PRO A 106 3.00 0.28 9.92
C PRO A 106 3.13 1.81 9.81
N PRO A 107 3.17 2.40 8.60
CA PRO A 107 3.22 3.86 8.44
C PRO A 107 2.07 4.58 9.15
N SER A 108 0.87 3.96 9.15
CA SER A 108 -0.36 4.45 9.78
C SER A 108 -0.30 4.60 11.31
N ALA A 109 0.76 4.11 11.97
CA ALA A 109 0.94 4.35 13.40
C ALA A 109 1.45 5.76 13.73
N ASN A 110 1.88 6.55 12.74
CA ASN A 110 2.31 7.92 12.93
C ASN A 110 1.19 8.92 12.58
N LEU A 111 0.96 9.93 13.43
CA LEU A 111 -0.08 10.94 13.22
C LEU A 111 0.12 11.81 11.96
N ASN A 112 1.34 11.89 11.44
CA ASN A 112 1.64 12.67 10.24
C ASN A 112 1.45 11.87 8.95
N THR A 113 1.04 10.60 9.05
CA THR A 113 0.77 9.71 7.91
C THR A 113 -0.72 9.59 7.67
#